data_AF-K0DGB9-F1
#
_entry.id   AF-K0DGB9-F1
#
_cell.length_a   1.000
_cell.length_b   1.000
_cell.length_c   1.000
_cell.angle_alpha   90.00
_cell.angle_beta   90.00
_cell.angle_gamma   90.00
#
_symmetry.space_group_name_H-M   'P 1'
#
loop_
_entity.id
_entity.type
_entity.pdbx_description
1 polymer ?
#
loop_
_entity_poly.entity_id
_entity_poly.type
_entity_poly.pdbx_seq_one_letter_code
_entity_poly.pdbx_strand_id
1 'polypeptide(L)'
;MWTTWRHGICVALMLAAGTAAHADIDCGGGRGGYRLQTSDGWLHTDKLEHFAVSAPFGALGAYLTRDTVHPVIYGTLIGTIPGLIKEGIDGTCRSSGFSYKDLAADVAGALTGALLGNWAIMYSRSARGQTVGVAYSTRF
;
A
#
# COMPACT_ATOMS: atom_id res chain seq x y z
N MET A 1 -6.65 15.32 -15.63
CA MET A 1 -6.24 14.77 -14.30
C MET A 1 -6.93 13.45 -13.94
N TRP A 2 -8.08 13.08 -14.53
CA TRP A 2 -8.76 11.80 -14.26
C TRP A 2 -8.09 10.58 -14.90
N THR A 3 -7.41 10.75 -16.04
CA THR A 3 -6.79 9.66 -16.79
C THR A 3 -5.58 9.10 -16.06
N THR A 4 -4.56 9.91 -15.75
CA THR A 4 -3.33 9.47 -15.08
C THR A 4 -3.55 8.69 -13.78
N TRP A 5 -4.61 9.02 -13.03
CA TRP A 5 -4.93 8.35 -11.77
C TRP A 5 -5.57 6.96 -11.97
N ARG A 6 -6.47 6.83 -12.95
CA ARG A 6 -7.01 5.50 -13.34
C ARG A 6 -5.88 4.56 -13.77
N HIS A 7 -4.87 5.08 -14.48
CA HIS A 7 -3.69 4.31 -14.84
C HIS A 7 -2.87 3.91 -13.60
N GLY A 8 -2.72 4.79 -12.60
CA GLY A 8 -2.05 4.47 -11.33
C GLY A 8 -2.74 3.34 -10.53
N ILE A 9 -4.06 3.36 -10.43
CA ILE A 9 -4.84 2.26 -9.82
C ILE A 9 -4.64 0.96 -10.61
N CYS A 10 -4.77 1.01 -11.93
CA CYS A 10 -4.58 -0.17 -12.77
C CYS A 10 -3.17 -0.76 -12.63
N VAL A 11 -2.13 0.08 -12.57
CA VAL A 11 -0.75 -0.38 -12.39
C VAL A 11 -0.57 -1.05 -11.03
N ALA A 12 -1.11 -0.49 -9.95
CA ALA A 12 -1.03 -1.14 -8.65
C ALA A 12 -1.84 -2.43 -8.57
N LEU A 13 -3.05 -2.46 -9.15
CA LEU A 13 -3.82 -3.71 -9.23
C LEU A 13 -3.08 -4.77 -10.06
N MET A 14 -2.43 -4.39 -11.15
CA MET A 14 -1.58 -5.28 -11.95
C MET A 14 -0.36 -5.76 -11.17
N LEU A 15 0.27 -4.89 -10.37
CA LEU A 15 1.37 -5.26 -9.47
C LEU A 15 0.91 -6.24 -8.38
N ALA A 16 -0.25 -6.00 -7.75
CA ALA A 16 -0.80 -6.91 -6.74
C ALA A 16 -1.20 -8.26 -7.33
N ALA A 17 -1.82 -8.25 -8.52
CA ALA A 17 -2.16 -9.47 -9.24
C ALA A 17 -0.89 -10.23 -9.65
N GLY A 18 0.16 -9.51 -10.08
CA GLY A 18 1.44 -10.08 -10.44
C GLY A 18 2.19 -10.70 -9.27
N THR A 19 2.23 -10.05 -8.10
CA THR A 19 2.88 -10.59 -6.90
C THR A 19 2.12 -11.78 -6.32
N ALA A 20 0.78 -11.74 -6.33
CA ALA A 20 -0.04 -12.88 -5.94
C ALA A 20 0.12 -14.07 -6.90
N ALA A 21 0.19 -13.82 -8.20
CA ALA A 21 0.46 -14.87 -9.20
C ALA A 21 1.87 -15.42 -9.06
N HIS A 22 2.88 -14.59 -8.77
CA HIS A 22 4.25 -15.04 -8.54
C HIS A 22 4.33 -15.92 -7.29
N ALA A 23 3.66 -15.53 -6.20
CA ALA A 23 3.59 -16.35 -4.99
C ALA A 23 2.93 -17.71 -5.26
N ASP A 24 1.82 -17.77 -6.02
CA ASP A 24 1.17 -19.05 -6.37
C ASP A 24 2.06 -19.92 -7.28
N ILE A 25 2.89 -19.32 -8.14
CA ILE A 25 3.89 -20.03 -8.94
C ILE A 25 5.04 -20.56 -8.05
N ASP A 26 5.53 -19.75 -7.11
CA ASP A 26 6.58 -20.14 -6.14
C ASP A 26 6.11 -21.25 -5.19
N CYS A 27 4.81 -21.33 -4.93
CA CYS A 27 4.19 -22.44 -4.21
C CYS A 27 4.25 -23.78 -4.97
N GLY A 28 4.70 -23.79 -6.23
CA GLY A 28 4.97 -24.99 -7.02
C GLY A 28 3.75 -25.90 -7.19
N GLY A 29 2.53 -25.35 -7.08
CA GLY A 29 1.27 -26.08 -7.14
C GLY A 29 0.95 -26.96 -5.91
N GLY A 30 1.79 -26.94 -4.87
CA GLY A 30 1.67 -27.81 -3.70
C GLY A 30 1.19 -27.09 -2.45
N ARG A 31 -0.13 -27.09 -2.21
CA ARG A 31 -0.71 -26.59 -0.95
C ARG A 31 -0.70 -27.67 0.14
N GLY A 32 -0.34 -27.29 1.35
CA GLY A 32 -0.27 -28.13 2.56
C GLY A 32 -1.02 -27.51 3.74
N GLY A 33 -0.78 -28.01 4.95
CA GLY A 33 -1.30 -27.39 6.17
C GLY A 33 -0.69 -26.02 6.42
N TYR A 34 -1.38 -25.15 7.17
CA TYR A 34 -0.93 -23.79 7.44
C TYR A 34 0.38 -23.78 8.26
N ARG A 35 1.41 -23.10 7.76
CA ARG A 35 2.73 -22.99 8.40
C ARG A 35 3.08 -21.53 8.68
N LEU A 36 3.65 -21.30 9.85
CA LEU A 36 4.27 -20.03 10.23
C LEU A 36 5.78 -20.12 10.02
N GLN A 37 6.34 -19.15 9.33
CA GLN A 37 7.78 -18.99 9.14
C GLN A 37 8.33 -18.02 10.19
N THR A 38 9.15 -18.53 11.11
CA THR A 38 9.71 -17.74 12.23
C THR A 38 11.23 -17.59 12.16
N SER A 39 11.89 -18.38 11.32
CA SER A 39 13.35 -18.47 11.22
C SER A 39 13.99 -17.51 10.22
N ASP A 40 13.21 -16.69 9.52
CA ASP A 40 13.67 -15.71 8.54
C ASP A 40 14.33 -14.47 9.21
N GLY A 41 15.15 -13.74 8.45
CA GLY A 41 15.82 -12.54 8.96
C GLY A 41 14.94 -11.29 8.90
N TRP A 42 15.24 -10.27 9.72
CA TRP A 42 14.54 -8.97 9.65
C TRP A 42 15.09 -8.03 8.57
N LEU A 43 16.33 -8.26 8.11
CA LEU A 43 17.08 -7.33 7.25
C LEU A 43 17.55 -8.00 5.95
N HIS A 44 16.85 -9.03 5.48
CA HIS A 44 17.13 -9.65 4.19
C HIS A 44 16.49 -8.85 3.04
N THR A 45 17.00 -9.09 1.83
CA THR A 45 16.55 -8.43 0.59
C THR A 45 15.06 -8.66 0.31
N ASP A 46 14.52 -9.82 0.68
CA ASP A 46 13.09 -10.14 0.60
C ASP A 46 12.24 -9.09 1.35
N LYS A 47 12.64 -8.70 2.57
CA LYS A 47 11.90 -7.70 3.37
C LYS A 47 11.87 -6.34 2.69
N LEU A 48 12.95 -5.99 1.99
CA LEU A 48 13.02 -4.74 1.23
C LEU A 48 12.05 -4.76 0.04
N GLU A 49 11.87 -5.92 -0.60
CA GLU A 49 10.88 -6.07 -1.68
C GLU A 49 9.47 -5.89 -1.16
N HIS A 50 9.11 -6.53 -0.04
CA HIS A 50 7.82 -6.34 0.64
C HIS A 50 7.55 -4.87 0.95
N PHE A 51 8.53 -4.20 1.57
CA PHE A 51 8.46 -2.77 1.84
C PHE A 51 8.25 -1.93 0.56
N ALA A 52 9.07 -2.16 -0.47
CA ALA A 52 9.06 -1.35 -1.68
C ALA A 52 7.78 -1.54 -2.51
N VAL A 53 7.28 -2.78 -2.60
CA VAL A 53 6.04 -3.12 -3.30
C VAL A 53 4.84 -2.54 -2.56
N SER A 54 4.84 -2.56 -1.23
CA SER A 54 3.71 -2.08 -0.42
C SER A 54 3.58 -0.55 -0.36
N ALA A 55 4.67 0.20 -0.59
CA ALA A 55 4.64 1.67 -0.57
C ALA A 55 3.68 2.30 -1.61
N PRO A 56 3.69 1.94 -2.90
CA PRO A 56 2.68 2.39 -3.85
C PRO A 56 1.24 2.15 -3.39
N PHE A 57 0.94 1.00 -2.80
CA PHE A 57 -0.41 0.68 -2.32
C PHE A 57 -0.82 1.56 -1.14
N GLY A 58 0.09 1.84 -0.22
CA GLY A 58 -0.12 2.81 0.85
C GLY A 58 -0.46 4.20 0.33
N ALA A 59 0.29 4.68 -0.67
CA ALA A 59 0.06 5.99 -1.29
C ALA A 59 -1.31 6.06 -1.98
N LEU A 60 -1.71 5.00 -2.69
CA LEU A 60 -3.02 4.89 -3.30
C LEU A 60 -4.13 4.83 -2.25
N GLY A 61 -3.95 4.06 -1.18
CA GLY A 61 -4.87 3.99 -0.06
C GLY A 61 -5.09 5.36 0.57
N ALA A 62 -4.03 6.13 0.81
CA ALA A 62 -4.11 7.48 1.36
C ALA A 62 -4.87 8.44 0.43
N TYR A 63 -4.76 8.25 -0.88
CA TYR A 63 -5.56 9.01 -1.84
C TYR A 63 -7.03 8.62 -1.83
N LEU A 64 -7.33 7.32 -1.81
CA LEU A 64 -8.72 6.83 -1.76
C LEU A 64 -9.43 7.32 -0.49
N THR A 65 -8.68 7.47 0.59
CA THR A 65 -9.17 7.88 1.91
C THR A 65 -8.88 9.34 2.23
N ARG A 66 -8.44 10.14 1.25
CA ARG A 66 -8.00 11.54 1.43
C ARG A 66 -9.04 12.47 2.06
N ASP A 67 -10.32 12.13 1.94
CA ASP A 67 -11.45 12.92 2.44
C ASP A 67 -12.02 12.35 3.76
N THR A 68 -11.29 11.43 4.40
CA THR A 68 -11.61 10.85 5.71
C THR A 68 -10.87 11.59 6.84
N VAL A 69 -11.20 11.24 8.10
CA VAL A 69 -10.56 11.81 9.30
C VAL A 69 -9.08 11.38 9.43
N HIS A 70 -8.73 10.18 8.96
CA HIS A 70 -7.40 9.59 9.13
C HIS A 70 -6.88 8.95 7.82
N PRO A 71 -6.58 9.75 6.78
CA PRO A 71 -6.21 9.25 5.46
C PRO A 71 -4.94 8.38 5.48
N VAL A 72 -3.98 8.71 6.35
CA VAL A 72 -2.75 7.90 6.49
C VAL A 72 -3.09 6.53 7.08
N ILE A 73 -3.85 6.47 8.17
CA ILE A 73 -4.17 5.21 8.85
C ILE A 73 -4.97 4.29 7.92
N TYR A 74 -6.06 4.79 7.34
CA TYR A 74 -6.87 3.99 6.42
C TYR A 74 -6.11 3.65 5.15
N GLY A 75 -5.26 4.56 4.67
CA GLY A 75 -4.40 4.31 3.53
C GLY A 75 -3.38 3.20 3.77
N THR A 76 -2.77 3.16 4.95
CA THR A 76 -1.89 2.06 5.37
C THR A 76 -2.64 0.75 5.44
N LEU A 77 -3.82 0.72 6.09
CA LEU A 77 -4.62 -0.51 6.21
C LEU A 77 -4.99 -1.09 4.84
N ILE A 78 -5.46 -0.24 3.92
CA ILE A 78 -5.75 -0.65 2.54
C ILE A 78 -4.47 -1.11 1.84
N GLY A 79 -3.37 -0.38 2.04
CA GLY A 79 -2.09 -0.65 1.41
C GLY A 79 -1.45 -1.98 1.83
N THR A 80 -1.74 -2.47 3.04
CA THR A 80 -1.25 -3.75 3.56
C THR A 80 -2.00 -4.96 3.01
N ILE A 81 -3.22 -4.79 2.49
CA ILE A 81 -4.07 -5.92 2.04
C ILE A 81 -3.34 -6.86 1.05
N PRO A 82 -2.64 -6.38 0.00
CA PRO A 82 -1.93 -7.27 -0.92
C PRO A 82 -0.86 -8.12 -0.24
N GLY A 83 -0.07 -7.53 0.66
CA GLY A 83 0.96 -8.25 1.44
C GLY A 83 0.36 -9.31 2.35
N LEU A 84 -0.73 -8.97 3.05
CA LEU A 84 -1.47 -9.93 3.87
C LEU A 84 -2.02 -11.11 3.07
N ILE A 85 -2.54 -10.86 1.86
CA ILE A 85 -3.01 -11.93 0.97
C ILE A 85 -1.84 -12.82 0.54
N LYS A 86 -0.71 -12.23 0.15
CA LYS A 86 0.49 -12.97 -0.28
C LYS A 86 1.01 -13.86 0.84
N GLU A 87 1.23 -13.32 2.04
CA GLU A 87 1.65 -14.11 3.20
C GLU A 87 0.63 -15.18 3.58
N GLY A 88 -0.67 -14.88 3.43
CA GLY A 88 -1.74 -15.86 3.63
C GLY A 88 -1.65 -17.04 2.67
N ILE A 89 -1.31 -16.79 1.40
CA ILE A 89 -1.06 -17.83 0.38
C ILE A 89 0.19 -18.62 0.77
N ASP A 90 1.30 -17.95 1.08
CA ASP A 90 2.56 -18.57 1.50
C ASP A 90 2.38 -19.47 2.72
N GLY A 91 1.54 -19.08 3.67
CA GLY A 91 1.14 -19.90 4.80
C GLY A 91 0.55 -21.26 4.41
N THR A 92 -0.09 -21.36 3.24
CA THR A 92 -0.66 -22.62 2.73
C THR A 92 0.32 -23.45 1.90
N CYS A 93 1.51 -22.94 1.60
CA CYS A 93 2.43 -23.59 0.67
C CYS A 93 3.37 -24.56 1.39
N ARG A 94 3.76 -25.65 0.71
CA ARG A 94 4.66 -26.65 1.30
C ARG A 94 6.12 -26.19 1.34
N SER A 95 6.51 -25.32 0.42
CA SER A 95 7.85 -24.77 0.24
C SER A 95 8.10 -23.49 1.06
N SER A 96 7.05 -22.75 1.41
CA SER A 96 7.11 -21.50 2.18
C SER A 96 6.22 -21.56 3.43
N GLY A 97 6.06 -20.43 4.11
CA GLY A 97 5.15 -20.26 5.24
C GLY A 97 4.84 -18.79 5.46
N PHE A 98 3.80 -18.50 6.22
CA PHE A 98 3.41 -17.14 6.55
C PHE A 98 4.48 -16.50 7.43
N SER A 99 5.08 -15.39 6.98
CA SER A 99 6.02 -14.62 7.76
C SER A 99 5.39 -13.34 8.30
N TYR A 100 5.37 -13.23 9.63
CA TYR A 100 4.97 -11.99 10.28
C TYR A 100 5.99 -10.86 10.05
N LYS A 101 7.24 -11.18 9.67
CA LYS A 101 8.29 -10.19 9.39
C LYS A 101 8.09 -9.59 8.00
N ASP A 102 7.70 -10.41 7.02
CA ASP A 102 7.28 -9.93 5.70
C ASP A 102 6.05 -9.05 5.80
N LEU A 103 5.02 -9.49 6.55
CA LEU A 103 3.85 -8.66 6.80
C LEU A 103 4.19 -7.34 7.51
N ALA A 104 5.15 -7.35 8.44
CA ALA A 104 5.62 -6.12 9.09
C ALA A 104 6.33 -5.18 8.10
N ALA A 105 7.12 -5.72 7.18
CA ALA A 105 7.75 -4.94 6.11
C ALA A 105 6.69 -4.36 5.16
N ASP A 106 5.65 -5.12 4.83
CA ASP A 106 4.50 -4.64 4.04
C ASP A 106 3.76 -3.49 4.74
N VAL A 107 3.50 -3.62 6.04
CA VAL A 107 2.89 -2.54 6.84
C VAL A 107 3.78 -1.29 6.85
N ALA A 108 5.09 -1.45 7.06
CA ALA A 108 6.03 -0.33 7.07
C ALA A 108 6.11 0.37 5.69
N GLY A 109 6.11 -0.41 4.61
CA GLY A 109 6.04 0.07 3.24
C GLY A 109 4.76 0.86 3.00
N ALA A 110 3.61 0.26 3.28
CA ALA A 110 2.30 0.88 3.13
C ALA A 110 2.14 2.15 3.98
N LEU A 111 2.71 2.19 5.19
CA LEU A 111 2.73 3.39 6.02
C LEU A 111 3.56 4.50 5.37
N THR A 112 4.76 4.17 4.92
CA THR A 112 5.66 5.12 4.24
C THR A 112 4.99 5.69 2.99
N GLY A 113 4.37 4.82 2.19
CA GLY A 113 3.57 5.20 1.04
C GLY A 113 2.43 6.13 1.38
N ALA A 114 1.64 5.79 2.40
CA ALA A 114 0.49 6.59 2.84
C ALA A 114 0.90 7.98 3.33
N LEU A 115 2.01 8.08 4.07
CA LEU A 115 2.60 9.34 4.51
C LEU A 115 3.01 10.21 3.32
N LEU A 116 3.79 9.66 2.39
CA LEU A 116 4.26 10.38 1.20
C LEU A 116 3.11 10.80 0.28
N GLY A 117 2.14 9.90 0.07
CA GLY A 117 0.94 10.17 -0.72
C GLY A 117 0.10 11.27 -0.10
N ASN A 118 -0.16 11.21 1.20
CA ASN A 118 -0.89 12.25 1.92
C ASN A 118 -0.16 13.60 1.85
N TRP A 119 1.16 13.62 2.07
CA TRP A 119 1.98 14.83 1.95
C TRP A 119 1.89 15.45 0.55
N ALA A 120 2.02 14.64 -0.50
CA ALA A 120 1.92 15.11 -1.88
C ALA A 120 0.51 15.68 -2.21
N ILE A 121 -0.55 15.05 -1.69
CA ILE A 121 -1.93 15.53 -1.84
C ILE A 121 -2.11 16.88 -1.12
N MET A 122 -1.64 16.99 0.12
CA MET A 122 -1.72 18.23 0.90
C MET A 122 -0.96 19.38 0.22
N TYR A 123 0.27 19.12 -0.23
CA TYR A 123 1.08 20.08 -0.98
C TYR A 123 0.35 20.56 -2.24
N SER A 124 -0.25 19.63 -2.99
CA SER A 124 -1.00 19.94 -4.21
C SER A 124 -2.30 20.70 -3.96
N ARG A 125 -2.98 20.48 -2.82
CA ARG A 125 -4.15 21.25 -2.38
C ARG A 125 -3.75 22.67 -1.97
N SER A 126 -2.67 22.82 -1.20
CA SER A 126 -2.16 24.13 -0.77
C SER A 126 -1.74 25.00 -1.97
N ALA A 127 -1.03 24.42 -2.94
CA ALA A 127 -0.60 25.12 -4.15
C ALA A 127 -1.78 25.62 -5.03
N ARG A 128 -2.95 24.98 -4.95
CA ARG A 128 -4.17 25.36 -5.68
C ARG A 128 -5.18 26.14 -4.83
N GLY A 129 -4.94 26.27 -3.53
CA GLY A 129 -5.94 26.73 -2.54
C GLY A 129 -5.81 28.19 -2.11
N GLN A 130 -4.85 28.97 -2.62
CA GLN A 130 -4.82 30.41 -2.34
C GLN A 130 -5.81 31.16 -3.23
N THR A 131 -7.09 31.11 -2.87
CA THR A 131 -8.09 32.06 -3.38
C THR A 131 -8.40 33.03 -2.24
N VAL A 132 -7.76 34.19 -2.23
CA VAL A 132 -8.07 35.28 -1.30
C VAL A 132 -9.34 35.96 -1.80
N GLY A 133 -10.48 35.65 -1.17
CA GLY A 133 -11.73 36.36 -1.43
C GLY A 133 -11.75 37.70 -0.69
N VAL A 134 -11.58 38.80 -1.40
CA VAL A 134 -11.79 40.15 -0.84
C VAL A 134 -13.26 40.51 -1.04
N ALA A 135 -14.03 40.54 0.05
CA ALA A 135 -15.39 41.07 0.06
C ALA A 135 -15.36 42.53 0.53
N TYR A 136 -15.86 43.45 -0.30
CA TYR A 136 -16.10 44.83 0.10
C TYR A 136 -17.61 45.05 0.26
N SER A 137 -18.00 45.61 1.41
CA SER A 137 -19.37 46.04 1.68
C SER A 137 -19.46 47.55 1.44
N THR A 138 -20.38 47.98 0.58
CA THR A 138 -20.64 49.40 0.28
C THR A 138 -21.92 49.92 0.91
N ARG A 139 -22.36 49.35 2.04
CA ARG A 139 -23.48 49.92 2.81
C ARG A 139 -22.96 51.04 3.70
N PHE A 140 -23.32 52.26 3.33
CA PHE A 140 -23.33 53.45 4.18
C PHE A 140 -24.52 53.41 5.14
#